data_AF-A0A1I4QFW2-F1
#
_entry.id   AF-A0A1I4QFW2-F1
#
_cell.length_a   1.000
_cell.length_b   1.000
_cell.length_c   1.000
_cell.angle_alpha   90.00
_cell.angle_beta   90.00
_cell.angle_gamma   90.00
#
_symmetry.space_group_name_H-M   'P 1'
#
loop_
_entity.id
_entity.type
_entity.pdbx_description
1 polymer ?
#
loop_
_entity_poly.entity_id
_entity_poly.type
_entity_poly.pdbx_seq_one_letter_code
_entity_poly.pdbx_strand_id
1 'polypeptide(L)'
;MTSPRDEYVQAYRTLESAYLADKLAYVGLNRRSKDFWALQPPKSWPTTADFAPWLHARQRLLAAEARVLELLRKRCADINARRQRRQAMRKLACSPYMEQMSETVPDDLSISNFLALKRFDPPALAPFLRVH
;
A
#
# COMPACT_ATOMS: atom_id res chain seq x y z
N MET A 1 -17.83 7.85 -1.09
CA MET A 1 -16.83 6.75 -0.97
C MET A 1 -16.63 6.50 0.52
N THR A 2 -16.86 5.28 0.99
CA THR A 2 -16.66 4.90 2.40
C THR A 2 -15.17 4.96 2.74
N SER A 3 -14.83 5.42 3.95
CA SER A 3 -13.44 5.36 4.39
C SER A 3 -13.01 3.89 4.44
N PRO A 4 -11.80 3.55 4.02
CA PRO A 4 -11.33 2.17 4.09
C PRO A 4 -11.14 1.68 5.54
N ARG A 5 -11.25 2.57 6.54
CA ARG A 5 -11.43 2.21 7.95
C ARG A 5 -12.86 1.73 8.20
N ASP A 6 -13.85 2.46 7.70
CA ASP A 6 -15.28 2.15 7.89
C ASP A 6 -15.64 0.82 7.19
N GLU A 7 -15.07 0.57 6.01
CA GLU A 7 -15.22 -0.71 5.31
C GLU A 7 -14.71 -1.90 6.13
N TYR A 8 -13.56 -1.73 6.81
CA TYR A 8 -13.02 -2.76 7.68
C TYR A 8 -13.89 -2.96 8.92
N VAL A 9 -14.36 -1.88 9.56
CA VAL A 9 -15.26 -1.94 10.71
C VAL A 9 -16.56 -2.66 10.34
N GLN A 10 -17.13 -2.37 9.17
CA GLN A 10 -18.33 -3.03 8.69
C GLN A 10 -18.08 -4.53 8.42
N ALA A 11 -16.97 -4.87 7.76
CA ALA A 11 -16.60 -6.26 7.52
C ALA A 11 -16.40 -7.03 8.84
N TYR A 12 -15.78 -6.41 9.83
CA TYR A 12 -15.57 -6.99 11.16
C TYR A 12 -16.89 -7.23 11.89
N ARG A 13 -17.78 -6.24 11.94
CA ARG A 13 -19.13 -6.40 12.53
C ARG A 13 -19.93 -7.50 11.84
N THR A 14 -19.78 -7.61 10.52
CA THR A 14 -20.43 -8.66 9.73
C THR A 14 -19.90 -10.03 10.13
N LEU A 15 -18.58 -10.16 10.30
CA LEU A 15 -17.94 -11.38 10.79
C LEU A 15 -18.41 -11.76 12.20
N GLU A 16 -18.48 -10.80 13.12
CA GLU A 16 -18.99 -11.04 14.48
C GLU A 16 -20.43 -11.54 14.45
N SER A 17 -21.30 -10.89 13.68
CA SER A 17 -22.70 -11.31 13.55
C SER A 17 -22.85 -12.70 12.94
N ALA A 18 -22.00 -13.03 11.94
CA ALA A 18 -21.99 -14.33 11.30
C ALA A 18 -21.48 -15.41 12.26
N TYR A 19 -20.49 -15.08 13.12
CA TYR A 19 -19.97 -15.99 14.14
C TYR A 19 -21.04 -16.31 15.20
N LEU A 20 -21.77 -15.30 15.66
CA LEU A 20 -22.88 -15.50 16.58
C LEU A 20 -23.99 -16.35 15.94
N ALA A 21 -24.32 -16.12 14.67
CA ALA A 21 -25.29 -16.93 13.94
C ALA A 21 -24.85 -18.40 13.81
N ASP A 22 -23.57 -18.65 13.51
CA ASP A 22 -23.00 -20.01 13.44
C ASP A 22 -23.08 -20.72 14.80
N LYS A 23 -22.71 -20.01 15.88
CA LYS A 23 -22.79 -20.53 17.25
C LYS A 23 -24.21 -20.89 17.64
N LEU A 24 -25.18 -20.02 17.36
CA LEU A 24 -26.58 -20.27 17.66
C LEU A 24 -27.13 -21.46 16.85
N ALA A 25 -26.77 -21.55 15.57
CA ALA A 25 -27.17 -22.68 14.72
C ALA A 25 -26.58 -24.01 15.21
N TYR A 26 -25.32 -24.01 15.65
CA TYR A 26 -24.68 -25.18 16.24
C TYR A 26 -25.32 -25.63 17.57
N VAL A 27 -25.70 -24.68 18.43
CA VAL A 27 -26.41 -24.98 19.68
C VAL A 27 -27.80 -25.54 19.38
N GLY A 28 -28.52 -24.94 18.42
CA GLY A 28 -29.86 -25.38 18.02
C GLY A 28 -29.91 -26.74 17.35
N LEU A 29 -28.80 -27.23 16.81
CA LEU A 29 -28.72 -28.55 16.20
C LEU A 29 -28.74 -29.66 17.27
N ASN A 30 -29.83 -30.42 17.32
CA ASN A 30 -30.01 -31.55 18.25
C ASN A 30 -29.55 -32.89 17.63
N ARG A 31 -28.28 -32.96 17.21
CA ARG A 31 -27.66 -34.17 16.66
C ARG A 31 -26.37 -34.50 17.40
N ARG A 32 -26.21 -35.75 17.86
CA ARG A 32 -24.99 -36.22 18.53
C ARG A 32 -23.76 -36.17 17.62
N SER A 33 -23.95 -36.31 16.31
CA SER A 33 -22.88 -36.26 15.32
C SER A 33 -22.38 -34.85 15.02
N LYS A 34 -22.98 -33.79 15.59
CA LYS A 34 -22.60 -32.42 15.26
C LYS A 34 -21.14 -32.09 15.57
N ASP A 35 -20.59 -32.65 16.65
CA ASP A 35 -19.20 -32.42 17.05
C ASP A 35 -18.22 -33.04 16.07
N PHE A 36 -18.56 -34.22 15.56
CA PHE A 36 -17.81 -34.86 14.48
C PHE A 36 -17.80 -33.98 13.22
N TRP A 37 -18.97 -33.48 12.82
CA TRP A 37 -19.10 -32.64 11.62
C TRP A 37 -18.46 -31.27 11.76
N ALA A 38 -18.40 -30.70 12.97
CA ALA A 38 -17.77 -29.40 13.22
C ALA A 38 -16.27 -29.37 12.84
N LEU A 39 -15.61 -30.53 12.92
CA LEU A 39 -14.20 -30.71 12.55
C LEU A 39 -14.00 -30.94 11.05
N GLN A 40 -15.07 -31.28 10.33
CA GLN A 40 -15.03 -31.58 8.92
C GLN A 40 -15.30 -30.33 8.07
N PRO A 41 -14.73 -30.25 6.86
CA PRO A 41 -15.02 -29.15 5.96
C PRO A 41 -16.51 -29.13 5.59
N PRO A 42 -17.15 -27.95 5.42
CA PRO A 42 -18.59 -27.87 5.12
C PRO A 42 -19.04 -28.63 3.87
N LYS A 43 -18.12 -28.90 2.92
CA LYS A 43 -18.40 -29.65 1.70
C LYS A 43 -18.69 -31.13 1.95
N SER A 44 -18.19 -31.70 3.04
CA SER A 44 -18.42 -33.11 3.39
C SER A 44 -19.63 -33.30 4.31
N TRP A 45 -20.29 -32.21 4.70
CA TRP A 45 -21.41 -32.28 5.63
C TRP A 45 -22.62 -32.98 5.01
N PRO A 46 -23.48 -33.60 5.83
CA PRO A 46 -24.73 -34.17 5.37
C PRO A 46 -25.64 -33.10 4.76
N THR A 47 -26.27 -33.42 3.63
CA THR A 47 -27.28 -32.58 2.96
C THR A 47 -28.68 -32.70 3.58
N THR A 48 -28.80 -33.29 4.76
CA THR A 48 -30.06 -33.41 5.50
C THR A 48 -30.60 -32.04 5.93
N ALA A 49 -31.93 -31.88 5.91
CA ALA A 49 -32.61 -30.63 6.24
C ALA A 49 -32.20 -30.06 7.62
N ASP A 50 -31.95 -30.93 8.61
CA ASP A 50 -31.53 -30.53 9.96
C ASP A 50 -30.21 -29.74 9.97
N PHE A 51 -29.27 -30.08 9.09
CA PHE A 51 -27.96 -29.44 9.01
C PHE A 51 -27.98 -28.17 8.15
N ALA A 52 -29.01 -27.96 7.33
CA ALA A 52 -29.07 -26.84 6.40
C ALA A 52 -28.94 -25.46 7.09
N PRO A 53 -29.62 -25.16 8.22
CA PRO A 53 -29.47 -23.88 8.90
C PRO A 53 -28.03 -23.63 9.38
N TRP A 54 -27.37 -24.67 9.90
CA TRP A 54 -25.98 -24.58 10.36
C TRP A 54 -25.02 -24.45 9.18
N LEU A 55 -25.23 -25.21 8.10
CA LEU A 55 -24.43 -25.11 6.88
C LEU A 55 -24.48 -23.69 6.29
N HIS A 56 -25.68 -23.09 6.21
CA HIS A 56 -25.84 -21.72 5.71
C HIS A 56 -25.20 -20.67 6.64
N ALA A 57 -25.26 -20.87 7.96
CA ALA A 57 -24.58 -19.99 8.91
C ALA A 57 -23.05 -20.10 8.75
N ARG A 58 -22.52 -21.33 8.61
CA ARG A 58 -21.11 -21.61 8.40
C ARG A 58 -20.58 -21.03 7.10
N GLN A 59 -21.34 -21.16 6.01
CA GLN A 59 -20.99 -20.55 4.72
C GLN A 59 -20.92 -19.03 4.81
N ARG A 60 -21.87 -18.40 5.52
CA ARG A 60 -21.85 -16.94 5.76
C ARG A 60 -20.64 -16.51 6.59
N LEU A 61 -20.28 -17.28 7.61
CA LEU A 61 -19.09 -17.03 8.42
C LEU A 61 -17.81 -17.08 7.57
N LEU A 62 -17.65 -18.13 6.76
CA LEU A 62 -16.49 -18.27 5.87
C LEU A 62 -16.42 -17.15 4.83
N ALA A 63 -17.55 -16.72 4.28
CA ALA A 63 -17.60 -15.59 3.36
C ALA A 63 -17.19 -14.28 4.04
N ALA A 64 -17.64 -14.03 5.27
CA ALA A 64 -17.25 -12.85 6.04
C ALA A 64 -15.75 -12.86 6.40
N GLU A 65 -15.21 -14.02 6.79
CA GLU A 65 -13.77 -14.19 7.03
C GLU A 65 -12.94 -13.93 5.77
N ALA A 66 -13.33 -14.55 4.64
CA ALA A 66 -12.67 -14.33 3.35
C ALA A 66 -12.65 -12.85 2.97
N ARG A 67 -13.75 -12.12 3.24
CA ARG A 67 -13.84 -10.68 2.98
C ARG A 67 -12.87 -9.88 3.85
N VAL A 68 -12.77 -10.17 5.14
CA VAL A 68 -11.82 -9.50 6.04
C VAL A 68 -10.38 -9.76 5.59
N LEU A 69 -10.04 -11.00 5.25
CA LEU A 69 -8.72 -11.37 4.73
C LEU A 69 -8.39 -10.64 3.43
N GLU A 70 -9.35 -10.53 2.52
CA GLU A 70 -9.19 -9.78 1.27
C GLU A 70 -8.84 -8.31 1.51
N LEU A 71 -9.56 -7.65 2.44
CA LEU A 71 -9.28 -6.26 2.82
C LEU A 71 -7.89 -6.11 3.43
N LEU A 72 -7.48 -7.03 4.32
CA LEU A 72 -6.13 -7.01 4.90
C LEU A 72 -5.05 -7.20 3.83
N ARG A 73 -5.24 -8.13 2.90
CA ARG A 73 -4.31 -8.34 1.77
C ARG A 73 -4.18 -7.09 0.90
N LYS A 74 -5.30 -6.43 0.58
CA LYS A 74 -5.30 -5.15 -0.16
C LYS A 74 -4.52 -4.07 0.59
N ARG A 75 -4.73 -3.94 1.90
CA ARG A 75 -3.98 -2.98 2.72
C ARG A 75 -2.48 -3.27 2.75
N CYS A 76 -2.09 -4.53 2.90
CA CYS A 76 -0.69 -4.92 2.85
C CYS A 76 -0.05 -4.59 1.48
N ALA A 77 -0.76 -4.87 0.39
CA ALA A 77 -0.31 -4.53 -0.96
C ALA A 77 -0.13 -3.01 -1.13
N ASP A 78 -1.09 -2.20 -0.67
CA ASP A 78 -1.00 -0.74 -0.73
C ASP A 78 0.19 -0.19 0.06
N ILE A 79 0.43 -0.70 1.26
CA ILE A 79 1.56 -0.29 2.10
C ILE A 79 2.88 -0.65 1.42
N ASN A 80 2.99 -1.85 0.86
CA ASN A 80 4.17 -2.30 0.13
C ASN A 80 4.43 -1.44 -1.11
N ALA A 81 3.39 -1.14 -1.90
CA ALA A 81 3.49 -0.26 -3.05
C ALA A 81 3.94 1.16 -2.66
N ARG A 82 3.38 1.73 -1.58
CA ARG A 82 3.82 3.04 -1.04
C ARG A 82 5.27 3.01 -0.56
N ARG A 83 5.73 1.90 0.02
CA ARG A 83 7.13 1.73 0.42
C ARG A 83 8.06 1.68 -0.79
N GLN A 84 7.72 0.90 -1.81
CA GLN A 84 8.48 0.80 -3.06
C GLN A 84 8.56 2.15 -3.79
N ARG A 85 7.45 2.89 -3.89
CA ARG A 85 7.44 4.25 -4.46
C ARG A 85 8.36 5.20 -3.70
N ARG A 86 8.33 5.20 -2.36
CA ARG A 86 9.23 6.02 -1.53
C ARG A 86 10.70 5.64 -1.73
N GLN A 87 11.00 4.35 -1.86
CA GLN A 87 12.36 3.88 -2.16
C GLN A 87 12.82 4.30 -3.55
N ALA A 88 11.96 4.21 -4.57
CA ALA A 88 12.27 4.66 -5.93
C ALA A 88 12.55 6.17 -5.97
N MET A 89 11.69 6.99 -5.34
CA MET A 89 11.91 8.44 -5.24
C MET A 89 13.20 8.79 -4.50
N ARG A 90 13.55 8.06 -3.43
CA ARG A 90 14.84 8.23 -2.74
C ARG A 90 16.03 7.86 -3.60
N LYS A 91 15.94 6.77 -4.38
CA LYS A 91 16.99 6.37 -5.32
C LYS A 91 17.20 7.43 -6.41
N LEU A 92 16.11 8.03 -6.91
CA LEU A 92 16.19 9.14 -7.87
C LEU A 92 16.80 10.41 -7.23
N ALA A 93 16.38 10.77 -6.02
CA ALA A 93 16.87 11.97 -5.33
C ALA A 93 18.32 11.85 -4.82
N CYS A 94 18.75 10.66 -4.42
CA CYS A 94 20.13 10.37 -4.00
C CYS A 94 20.97 9.73 -5.12
N SER A 95 20.50 9.79 -6.36
CA SER A 95 21.30 9.42 -7.53
C SER A 95 22.52 10.34 -7.55
N PRO A 96 23.75 9.82 -7.47
CA PRO A 96 24.95 10.65 -7.51
C PRO A 96 24.99 11.31 -8.88
N TYR A 97 24.81 12.64 -8.88
CA TYR A 97 25.05 13.58 -9.98
C TYR A 97 24.97 12.92 -11.37
N MET A 98 23.75 12.64 -11.85
CA MET A 98 23.61 12.38 -13.29
C MET A 98 23.93 13.69 -13.97
N GLU A 99 25.04 13.68 -14.72
CA GLU A 99 25.50 14.76 -15.57
C GLU A 99 24.31 15.39 -16.26
N GLN A 100 23.95 16.59 -15.81
CA GLN A 100 23.11 17.49 -16.57
C GLN A 100 23.96 17.80 -17.80
N MET A 101 23.77 17.01 -18.86
CA MET A 101 24.28 17.30 -20.20
C MET A 101 23.57 18.57 -20.65
N SER A 102 23.99 19.71 -20.12
CA SER A 102 23.89 20.95 -20.85
C SER A 102 24.75 20.71 -22.09
N GLU A 103 24.10 20.56 -23.24
CA GLU A 103 24.70 20.99 -24.50
C GLU A 103 25.12 22.45 -24.32
N THR A 104 26.29 22.67 -23.73
CA THR A 104 27.00 23.92 -23.91
C THR A 104 27.38 23.90 -25.38
N VAL A 105 26.60 24.65 -26.16
CA VAL A 105 26.98 25.26 -27.42
C VAL A 105 28.50 25.35 -27.52
N PRO A 106 29.13 24.92 -28.64
CA PRO A 106 30.58 25.01 -28.76
C PRO A 106 30.98 26.47 -28.54
N ASP A 107 31.63 26.74 -27.41
CA ASP A 107 32.23 28.03 -27.12
C ASP A 107 33.24 28.32 -28.22
N ASP A 108 33.01 29.41 -28.97
CA ASP A 108 33.92 30.01 -29.95
C ASP A 108 35.20 30.57 -29.29
N LEU A 109 35.70 29.94 -28.23
CA LEU A 109 36.94 30.29 -27.53
C LEU A 109 38.11 29.54 -28.16
N SER A 110 38.42 29.93 -29.39
CA SER A 110 39.75 29.70 -29.95
C SER A 110 40.81 30.36 -29.06
N ILE A 111 41.86 29.61 -28.73
CA ILE A 111 43.02 30.06 -27.93
C ILE A 111 43.68 31.32 -28.52
N SER A 112 43.43 31.64 -29.79
CA SER A 112 43.92 32.82 -30.50
C SER A 112 43.36 34.17 -30.01
N ASN A 113 42.25 34.21 -29.26
CA ASN A 113 41.67 35.47 -28.81
C ASN A 113 42.23 36.00 -27.47
N PHE A 114 42.99 35.20 -26.72
CA PHE A 114 43.56 35.62 -25.43
C PHE A 114 44.73 36.61 -25.56
N LEU A 115 45.41 36.65 -26.71
CA LEU A 115 46.58 37.52 -26.91
C LEU A 115 46.22 38.93 -27.43
N ALA A 116 44.95 39.20 -27.74
CA ALA A 116 44.51 40.46 -28.33
C ALA A 116 43.79 41.42 -27.34
N LEU A 117 43.62 41.03 -26.08
CA LEU A 117 42.93 41.89 -25.11
C LEU A 117 43.89 42.94 -24.54
N LYS A 118 43.70 44.19 -24.95
CA LYS A 118 44.34 45.37 -24.34
C LYS A 118 43.99 45.42 -22.84
N ARG A 119 45.03 45.63 -22.03
CA ARG A 119 45.07 45.87 -20.57
C ARG A 119 43.70 45.95 -19.89
N PHE A 120 43.44 44.96 -19.05
CA PHE A 120 42.31 44.89 -18.14
C PHE A 120 42.48 45.96 -17.06
N ASP A 121 41.67 47.02 -17.09
CA ASP A 121 41.57 47.95 -15.96
C ASP A 121 40.80 47.25 -14.83
N PRO A 122 41.31 47.27 -13.58
CA PRO A 122 40.64 46.62 -12.48
C PRO A 122 39.30 47.32 -12.17
N PRO A 123 38.23 46.56 -11.88
CA PRO A 123 36.93 47.15 -11.60
C PRO A 123 36.99 47.99 -10.32
N ALA A 124 36.44 49.21 -10.36
CA ALA A 124 36.27 50.05 -9.19
C ALA A 124 35.38 49.31 -8.17
N LEU A 125 35.97 48.95 -7.03
CA LEU A 125 35.25 48.33 -5.91
C LEU A 125 34.06 49.20 -5.52
N ALA A 126 32.87 48.62 -5.59
CA ALA A 126 31.65 49.30 -5.17
C ALA A 126 31.73 49.69 -3.68
N PRO A 127 31.30 50.91 -3.30
CA PRO A 127 31.68 51.57 -2.05
C PRO A 127 31.13 50.92 -0.76
N PHE A 128 30.31 49.88 -0.85
CA PHE A 128 29.69 49.20 0.29
C PHE A 128 30.52 48.01 0.84
N LEU A 129 31.66 47.68 0.23
CA LEU A 129 32.58 46.65 0.73
C LEU A 129 33.77 47.24 1.52
N ARG A 130 33.54 48.32 2.27
CA ARG A 130 34.49 48.77 3.31
C ARG A 130 34.05 48.20 4.64
N VAL A 131 34.68 47.11 5.06
CA VAL A 131 34.63 46.65 6.46
C VAL A 131 35.51 47.61 7.26
N HIS A 132 34.93 48.19 8.32
CA HIS A 132 35.60 49.13 9.23
C HIS A 132 36.72 48.47 10.03
#